data_AF-A0A845RLG8-F1
#
_entry.id   AF-A0A845RLG8-F1
#
_cell.length_a   1.000
_cell.length_b   1.000
_cell.length_c   1.000
_cell.angle_alpha   90.00
_cell.angle_beta   90.00
_cell.angle_gamma   90.00
#
_symmetry.space_group_name_H-M   'P 1'
#
loop_
_entity.id
_entity.type
_entity.pdbx_description
1 polymer ?
#
loop_
_entity_poly.entity_id
_entity_poly.type
_entity_poly.pdbx_seq_one_letter_code
_entity_poly.pdbx_strand_id
1 'polypeptide(L)'
;MAPSERNLVSIEIIKKAVDGNSSAVAQILDHYDAYVTWLASSAECDRNGSVQYVLDEDVKADIQEALIEAIPKFKLQEILDGKYKGTEKNRKR
;
A
#
# COMPACT_ATOMS: atom_id res chain seq x y z
N MET A 1 1.88 -13.92 -5.80
CA MET A 1 2.04 -14.75 -4.58
C MET A 1 0.98 -14.29 -3.60
N ALA A 2 0.05 -15.16 -3.16
CA ALA A 2 -0.96 -14.74 -2.17
C ALA A 2 -0.28 -14.48 -0.82
N PRO A 3 -0.59 -13.39 -0.11
CA PRO A 3 0.00 -13.12 1.19
C PRO A 3 -0.48 -14.19 2.17
N SER A 4 0.46 -14.96 2.72
CA SER A 4 0.20 -15.87 3.85
C SER A 4 0.07 -15.05 5.13
N GLU A 5 -0.71 -15.51 6.13
CA GLU A 5 -0.96 -14.76 7.38
C GLU A 5 0.31 -14.34 8.16
N ARG A 6 1.47 -14.91 7.81
CA ARG A 6 2.78 -14.52 8.38
C ARG A 6 3.32 -13.19 7.86
N ASN A 7 2.63 -12.55 6.91
CA ASN A 7 3.04 -11.30 6.29
C ASN A 7 1.91 -10.26 6.37
N LEU A 8 1.34 -10.07 7.55
CA LEU A 8 0.38 -9.00 7.84
C LEU A 8 0.99 -8.02 8.85
N VAL A 9 0.75 -6.73 8.65
CA VAL A 9 1.07 -5.72 9.66
C VAL A 9 0.17 -5.93 10.88
N SER A 10 0.76 -5.92 12.08
CA SER A 10 -0.02 -6.09 13.30
C SER A 10 -0.96 -4.90 13.56
N ILE A 11 -2.11 -5.18 14.19
CA ILE A 11 -3.08 -4.13 14.58
C ILE A 11 -2.43 -3.07 15.48
N GLU A 12 -1.46 -3.45 16.32
CA GLU A 12 -0.74 -2.51 17.18
C GLU A 12 0.10 -1.50 16.38
N ILE A 13 0.77 -1.95 15.31
CA ILE A 13 1.53 -1.07 14.42
C ILE A 13 0.57 -0.15 13.68
N ILE A 14 -0.53 -0.67 13.14
CA ILE A 14 -1.55 0.13 12.45
C ILE A 14 -2.11 1.20 13.39
N LYS A 15 -2.45 0.85 14.63
CA LYS A 15 -2.93 1.81 15.63
C LYS A 15 -1.92 2.92 15.90
N LYS A 16 -0.66 2.56 16.16
CA LYS A 16 0.43 3.54 16.37
C LYS A 16 0.60 4.46 15.17
N ALA A 17 0.51 3.92 13.95
CA ALA A 17 0.66 4.70 12.72
C ALA A 17 -0.51 5.68 12.52
N VAL A 18 -1.75 5.25 12.78
CA VAL A 18 -2.95 6.11 12.77
C VAL A 18 -2.81 7.25 13.80
N ASP A 19 -2.23 6.96 14.97
CA ASP A 19 -1.92 7.94 16.02
C ASP A 19 -0.72 8.86 15.69
N GLY A 20 -0.11 8.73 14.50
CA GLY A 20 0.96 9.60 14.01
C GLY A 20 2.39 9.15 14.33
N ASN A 21 2.60 7.92 14.79
CA ASN A 21 3.94 7.40 15.08
C ASN A 21 4.73 7.15 13.78
N SER A 22 5.74 7.98 13.51
CA SER A 22 6.55 7.89 12.28
C SER A 22 7.29 6.56 12.11
N SER A 23 7.71 5.90 13.19
CA SER A 23 8.36 4.58 13.10
C SER A 23 7.38 3.48 12.71
N ALA A 24 6.12 3.58 13.15
CA ALA A 24 5.06 2.67 12.74
C ALA A 24 4.65 2.91 11.27
N VAL A 25 4.59 4.16 10.82
CA VAL A 25 4.38 4.51 9.41
C VAL A 25 5.48 3.92 8.54
N ALA A 26 6.75 4.08 8.93
CA ALA A 26 7.88 3.51 8.19
C ALA A 26 7.80 1.97 8.08
N GLN A 27 7.39 1.27 9.14
CA GLN A 27 7.17 -0.18 9.10
C GLN A 27 6.06 -0.59 8.13
N ILE A 28 4.99 0.21 8.03
CA ILE A 28 3.93 -0.02 7.05
C ILE A 28 4.45 0.18 5.62
N LEU A 29 5.24 1.24 5.39
CA LEU A 29 5.83 1.50 4.07
C LEU A 29 6.78 0.38 3.65
N ASP A 30 7.67 -0.05 4.55
CA ASP A 30 8.60 -1.17 4.31
C ASP A 30 7.85 -2.46 3.97
N HIS A 31 6.78 -2.75 4.72
CA HIS A 31 5.93 -3.91 4.47
C HIS A 31 5.31 -3.91 3.06
N TYR A 32 4.90 -2.74 2.55
CA TYR A 32 4.30 -2.61 1.24
C TYR A 32 5.29 -2.28 0.11
N ASP A 33 6.59 -2.08 0.38
CA ASP A 33 7.55 -1.58 -0.60
C ASP A 33 7.64 -2.46 -1.86
N ALA A 34 7.70 -3.78 -1.69
CA ALA A 34 7.74 -4.70 -2.83
C ALA A 34 6.46 -4.64 -3.69
N TYR A 35 5.30 -4.44 -3.05
CA TYR A 35 4.03 -4.32 -3.76
C TYR A 35 3.89 -2.97 -4.46
N VAL A 36 4.31 -1.87 -3.82
CA VAL A 36 4.34 -0.53 -4.41
C VAL A 36 5.33 -0.48 -5.58
N THR A 37 6.51 -1.09 -5.45
CA THR A 37 7.50 -1.22 -6.52
C THR A 37 6.91 -1.98 -7.71
N TRP A 38 6.19 -3.07 -7.48
CA TRP A 38 5.51 -3.80 -8.54
C TRP A 38 4.42 -2.97 -9.24
N LEU A 39 3.60 -2.23 -8.48
CA LEU A 39 2.58 -1.34 -9.05
C LEU A 39 3.16 -0.18 -9.86
N ALA A 40 4.32 0.33 -9.46
CA ALA A 40 5.05 1.38 -10.15
C ALA A 40 5.93 0.86 -11.31
N SER A 41 5.97 -0.45 -11.53
CA SER A 41 6.73 -1.03 -12.64
C SER A 41 5.86 -1.15 -13.89
N SER A 42 6.36 -0.67 -15.02
CA SER A 42 5.73 -0.84 -16.33
C SER A 42 6.49 -1.86 -17.18
N ALA A 43 5.75 -2.61 -18.01
CA ALA A 43 6.35 -3.54 -18.96
C ALA A 43 6.65 -2.78 -20.26
N GLU A 44 7.93 -2.72 -20.62
CA GLU A 44 8.39 -2.15 -21.88
C GLU A 44 8.88 -3.27 -22.80
N CYS A 45 8.39 -3.30 -24.03
CA CYS A 45 8.89 -4.19 -25.07
C CYS A 45 10.04 -3.50 -25.82
N ASP A 46 11.21 -4.13 -25.82
CA ASP A 46 12.31 -3.67 -26.65
C ASP A 46 12.07 -3.95 -28.16
N ARG A 47 12.95 -3.42 -29.01
CA ARG A 47 12.87 -3.62 -30.47
C ARG A 47 13.07 -5.09 -30.91
N ASN A 48 13.61 -5.93 -30.03
CA ASN A 48 13.86 -7.34 -30.27
C ASN A 48 12.71 -8.23 -29.76
N GLY A 49 11.66 -7.63 -29.18
CA GLY A 49 10.49 -8.34 -28.65
C GLY A 49 10.67 -8.89 -27.23
N SER A 50 11.73 -8.52 -26.52
CA SER A 50 11.90 -8.89 -25.11
C SER A 50 11.17 -7.90 -24.20
N VAL A 51 10.49 -8.40 -23.18
CA VAL A 51 9.82 -7.58 -22.17
C VAL A 51 10.80 -7.30 -21.03
N GLN A 52 11.01 -6.03 -20.73
CA GLN A 52 11.74 -5.55 -19.56
C GLN A 52 10.77 -4.82 -18.63
N TYR A 53 10.99 -4.93 -17.33
CA TYR A 53 10.23 -4.16 -16.33
C TYR A 53 11.05 -2.96 -15.90
N VAL A 54 10.52 -1.76 -16.14
CA VAL A 54 11.14 -0.50 -15.76
C VAL A 54 10.33 0.08 -14.60
N LEU A 55 11.02 0.37 -13.50
CA LEU A 55 10.43 1.06 -12.36
C LEU A 55 10.30 2.54 -12.69
N ASP A 56 9.08 3.07 -12.56
CA ASP A 56 8.83 4.50 -12.55
C ASP A 56 8.97 5.01 -11.11
N GLU A 57 10.08 5.71 -10.82
CA GLU A 57 10.36 6.19 -9.45
C GLU A 57 9.39 7.30 -9.01
N ASP A 58 8.86 8.10 -9.94
CA ASP A 58 7.90 9.15 -9.63
C ASP A 58 6.56 8.51 -9.23
N VAL A 59 6.09 7.50 -9.98
CA VAL A 59 4.89 6.74 -9.63
C VAL A 59 5.07 6.01 -8.29
N LYS A 60 6.27 5.47 -8.01
CA LYS A 60 6.56 4.85 -6.71
C LYS A 60 6.42 5.85 -5.58
N ALA A 61 6.98 7.06 -5.73
CA ALA A 61 6.90 8.13 -4.75
C ALA A 61 5.45 8.57 -4.52
N ASP A 62 4.67 8.78 -5.59
CA ASP A 62 3.26 9.18 -5.52
C ASP A 62 2.41 8.15 -4.74
N ILE A 63 2.63 6.85 -4.98
CA ILE A 63 1.91 5.78 -4.26
C ILE A 63 2.30 5.78 -2.77
N GLN A 64 3.58 5.96 -2.45
CA GLN A 64 4.04 6.02 -1.06
C GLN A 64 3.49 7.25 -0.34
N GLU A 65 3.47 8.41 -0.97
CA GLU A 65 2.87 9.63 -0.42
C GLU A 65 1.37 9.45 -0.18
N ALA A 66 0.63 8.93 -1.15
CA ALA A 66 -0.80 8.65 -1.00
C ALA A 66 -1.08 7.66 0.15
N LEU A 67 -0.20 6.68 0.37
CA LEU A 67 -0.31 5.76 1.49
C LEU A 67 -0.09 6.48 2.83
N ILE A 68 0.93 7.33 2.94
CA ILE A 68 1.20 8.16 4.13
C ILE A 68 -0.02 9.04 4.46
N GLU A 69 -0.60 9.70 3.46
CA GLU A 69 -1.78 10.54 3.65
C GLU A 69 -3.03 9.76 4.05
N ALA A 70 -3.15 8.51 3.63
CA ALA A 70 -4.31 7.66 3.89
C ALA A 70 -4.27 7.04 5.29
N ILE A 71 -3.09 6.73 5.83
CA ILE A 71 -2.92 6.11 7.17
C ILE A 71 -3.71 6.85 8.27
N PRO A 72 -3.57 8.17 8.50
CA PRO A 72 -4.29 8.85 9.57
C PRO A 72 -5.80 8.95 9.31
N LYS A 73 -6.24 8.81 8.05
CA LYS A 73 -7.65 8.81 7.65
C LYS A 73 -8.27 7.41 7.77
N PHE A 74 -7.48 6.39 8.11
CA PHE A 74 -7.94 5.02 8.19
C PHE A 74 -8.93 4.84 9.36
N LYS A 75 -10.12 4.33 9.05
CA LYS A 75 -11.25 4.17 9.99
C LYS A 75 -11.05 2.96 10.93
N LEU A 76 -9.89 2.88 11.58
CA LEU A 76 -9.51 1.74 12.43
C LEU A 76 -10.53 1.50 13.54
N GLN A 77 -11.00 2.56 14.20
CA GLN A 77 -11.97 2.42 15.30
C GLN A 77 -13.31 1.87 14.81
N GLU A 78 -13.80 2.28 13.63
CA GLU A 78 -15.04 1.74 13.05
C GLU A 78 -14.89 0.24 12.74
N ILE A 79 -13.70 -0.20 12.32
CA ILE A 79 -13.40 -1.60 12.04
C ILE A 79 -13.38 -2.41 13.34
N LEU A 80 -12.66 -1.93 14.37
CA LEU A 80 -12.55 -2.61 15.66
C LEU A 80 -13.90 -2.70 16.39
N ASP A 81 -14.75 -1.70 16.25
CA ASP A 81 -16.10 -1.68 16.81
C ASP A 81 -17.11 -2.53 16.00
N GLY A 82 -16.71 -3.09 14.85
CA GLY A 82 -17.60 -3.82 13.95
C GLY A 82 -18.63 -2.94 13.21
N LYS A 83 -18.38 -1.63 13.13
CA LYS A 83 -19.28 -0.61 12.55
C LYS A 83 -18.90 -0.20 11.13
N TYR A 84 -17.75 -0.65 10.61
CA TYR A 84 -17.27 -0.28 9.29
C TYR A 84 -18.19 -0.83 8.18
N LYS A 85 -18.74 0.07 7.36
CA LYS A 85 -19.71 -0.28 6.29
C LYS A 85 -19.11 -0.43 4.89
N GLY A 86 -17.78 -0.36 4.75
CA GLY A 86 -17.11 -0.36 3.45
C GLY A 86 -17.33 0.94 2.66
N THR A 87 -16.40 1.26 1.76
CA THR A 87 -16.63 2.28 0.72
C THR A 87 -16.94 1.58 -0.60
N GLU A 88 -18.21 1.47 -0.99
CA GLU A 88 -18.61 1.04 -2.34
C GLU A 88 -18.25 2.13 -3.37
N LYS A 89 -16.96 2.26 -3.71
CA LYS A 89 -16.52 3.09 -4.84
C LYS A 89 -15.26 2.49 -5.47
N ASN A 90 -15.46 1.60 -6.45
CA ASN A 90 -14.65 1.41 -7.68
C ASN A 90 -14.89 0.01 -8.29
N ARG A 91 -16.13 -0.25 -8.72
CA ARG A 91 -16.51 -1.37 -9.60
C ARG A 91 -16.89 -0.88 -11.02
N LYS A 92 -16.28 0.22 -11.47
CA LYS A 92 -16.46 0.74 -12.83
C LYS A 92 -15.11 1.14 -13.41
N ARG A 93 -14.39 0.16 -13.98
CA ARG A 93 -13.65 0.28 -15.23
C ARG A 93 -13.68 -1.07 -15.92
#